data_AF-A0A3C1Y6B0-F1
#
_entry.id   AF-A0A3C1Y6B0-F1
#
_cell.length_a   1.000
_cell.length_b   1.000
_cell.length_c   1.000
_cell.angle_alpha   90.00
_cell.angle_beta   90.00
_cell.angle_gamma   90.00
#
_symmetry.space_group_name_H-M   'P 1'
#
loop_
_entity.id
_entity.type
_entity.pdbx_description
1 polymer ?
#
loop_
_entity_poly.entity_id
_entity_poly.type
_entity_poly.pdbx_seq_one_letter_code
_entity_poly.pdbx_strand_id
1 'polypeptide(L)'
;CWGIMSNYVAIYGKERLGITDGTGAFFMILSFGLFASRLYGSRSLKKGRLTRNAVTGTLLSLCGYTLFAAVGAPWAYYVSALFIGLGNGHMYPAFLNMFIAVARNDQRGTANSSILTSWDVGMGLGILLGGVLVEFCSYSWAFWTAAMLQLAGTLTMIFFTRRFFLARRLDAGAS
;
A
#
# COMPACT_ATOMS: atom_id res chain seq x y z
N CYS A 1 0.09 -6.08 4.67
CA CYS A 1 -0.77 -5.04 5.31
C CYS A 1 -2.16 -4.98 4.67
N TRP A 2 -2.27 -4.82 3.35
CA TRP A 2 -3.57 -4.67 2.67
C TRP A 2 -4.53 -5.86 2.88
N GLY A 3 -4.04 -7.11 2.79
CA GLY A 3 -4.89 -8.30 2.99
C GLY A 3 -5.58 -8.33 4.37
N ILE A 4 -4.87 -7.95 5.44
CA ILE A 4 -5.46 -7.80 6.79
C ILE A 4 -6.55 -6.71 6.75
N MET A 5 -6.20 -5.54 6.24
CA MET A 5 -7.09 -4.39 6.23
C MET A 5 -8.38 -4.66 5.45
N SER A 6 -8.29 -5.08 4.18
CA SER A 6 -9.47 -5.29 3.34
C SER A 6 -10.41 -6.37 3.87
N ASN A 7 -9.88 -7.38 4.57
CA ASN A 7 -10.67 -8.50 5.08
C ASN A 7 -11.37 -8.16 6.40
N TYR A 8 -10.69 -7.48 7.32
CA TYR A 8 -11.20 -7.25 8.68
C TYR A 8 -11.81 -5.86 8.90
N VAL A 9 -11.59 -4.88 8.01
CA VAL A 9 -12.08 -3.49 8.16
C VAL A 9 -13.61 -3.43 8.28
N ALA A 10 -14.33 -4.21 7.47
CA ALA A 10 -15.79 -4.22 7.45
C ALA A 10 -16.37 -4.77 8.76
N ILE A 11 -15.80 -5.89 9.23
CA ILE A 11 -16.22 -6.56 10.45
C ILE A 11 -15.90 -5.67 11.65
N TYR A 12 -14.71 -5.07 11.69
CA TYR A 12 -14.33 -4.11 12.73
C TYR A 12 -15.25 -2.88 12.74
N GLY A 13 -15.55 -2.29 11.58
CA GLY A 13 -16.46 -1.15 11.46
C GLY A 13 -17.85 -1.46 12.03
N LYS A 14 -18.37 -2.65 11.72
CA LYS A 14 -19.67 -3.12 12.23
C LYS A 14 -19.64 -3.38 13.74
N GLU A 15 -18.67 -4.15 14.22
CA GLU A 15 -18.63 -4.65 15.60
C GLU A 15 -18.15 -3.62 16.63
N ARG A 16 -17.20 -2.74 16.24
CA ARG A 16 -16.57 -1.79 17.18
C ARG A 16 -17.04 -0.36 17.02
N LEU A 17 -17.44 0.04 15.82
CA LEU A 17 -17.85 1.42 15.53
C LEU A 17 -19.35 1.56 15.27
N GLY A 18 -20.11 0.45 15.24
CA GLY A 18 -21.54 0.45 14.91
C GLY A 18 -21.84 0.85 13.46
N ILE A 19 -20.84 0.79 12.58
CA ILE A 19 -20.96 1.18 11.17
C ILE A 19 -21.47 -0.02 10.38
N THR A 20 -22.79 -0.14 10.23
CA THR A 20 -23.42 -1.24 9.48
C THR A 20 -23.43 -1.04 7.97
N ASP A 21 -23.72 0.19 7.50
CA ASP A 21 -23.79 0.50 6.05
C ASP A 21 -22.61 1.34 5.53
N GLY A 22 -21.73 1.80 6.41
CA GLY A 22 -20.65 2.72 6.05
C GLY A 22 -19.40 2.07 5.43
N THR A 23 -19.34 0.73 5.33
CA THR A 23 -18.21 0.02 4.71
C THR A 23 -18.10 0.33 3.21
N GLY A 24 -19.24 0.49 2.51
CA GLY A 24 -19.23 0.92 1.10
C GLY A 24 -18.59 2.29 0.92
N ALA A 25 -18.90 3.23 1.83
CA ALA A 25 -18.31 4.57 1.84
C ALA A 25 -16.79 4.53 2.08
N PHE A 26 -16.28 3.61 2.90
CA PHE A 26 -14.83 3.41 3.08
C PHE A 26 -14.14 3.07 1.76
N PHE A 27 -14.63 2.06 1.04
CA PHE A 27 -14.03 1.66 -0.24
C PHE A 27 -14.24 2.70 -1.33
N MET A 28 -15.33 3.46 -1.29
CA MET A 28 -15.57 4.60 -2.18
C MET A 28 -14.53 5.71 -1.96
N ILE A 29 -14.31 6.12 -0.71
CA ILE A 29 -13.29 7.14 -0.37
C ILE A 29 -11.89 6.65 -0.71
N LEU A 30 -11.59 5.38 -0.43
CA LEU A 30 -10.32 4.76 -0.80
C LEU A 30 -10.10 4.78 -2.31
N SER A 31 -11.13 4.40 -3.08
CA SER A 31 -11.08 4.43 -4.55
C SER A 31 -10.91 5.85 -5.07
N PHE A 32 -11.60 6.82 -4.49
CA PHE A 32 -11.42 8.23 -4.81
C PHE A 32 -9.97 8.70 -4.57
N GLY A 33 -9.39 8.36 -3.41
CA GLY A 33 -7.98 8.63 -3.12
C GLY A 33 -7.02 7.96 -4.12
N LEU A 34 -7.31 6.72 -4.52
CA LEU A 34 -6.54 5.99 -5.53
C LEU A 34 -6.60 6.68 -6.91
N PHE A 35 -7.79 7.12 -7.33
CA PHE A 35 -7.97 7.83 -8.60
C PHE A 35 -7.29 9.20 -8.59
N ALA A 36 -7.48 9.97 -7.51
CA ALA A 36 -6.86 11.28 -7.35
C ALA A 36 -5.32 11.17 -7.40
N SER A 37 -4.75 10.24 -6.63
CA SER A 37 -3.30 10.00 -6.65
C SER A 37 -2.78 9.54 -8.01
N ARG A 38 -3.54 8.79 -8.80
CA ARG A 38 -3.13 8.44 -10.19
C ARG A 38 -3.04 9.67 -11.09
N LEU A 39 -3.98 10.62 -10.99
CA LEU A 39 -3.95 11.86 -11.77
C LEU A 39 -2.73 12.73 -11.43
N TYR A 40 -2.42 12.88 -10.14
CA TYR A 40 -1.25 13.66 -9.69
C TYR A 40 0.08 12.91 -9.86
N GLY A 41 0.11 11.62 -9.53
CA GLY A 41 1.29 10.76 -9.59
C GLY A 41 1.80 10.52 -11.01
N SER A 42 0.90 10.39 -12.00
CA SER A 42 1.27 10.24 -13.41
C SER A 42 2.10 11.41 -13.93
N ARG A 43 1.85 12.65 -13.46
CA ARG A 43 2.65 13.83 -13.81
C ARG A 43 4.04 13.80 -13.17
N SER A 44 4.17 13.27 -11.94
CA SER A 44 5.47 13.14 -11.25
C SER A 44 6.33 12.02 -11.82
N LEU A 45 5.71 10.92 -12.26
CA LEU A 45 6.36 9.81 -12.95
C LEU A 45 7.01 10.27 -14.27
N LYS A 46 6.29 11.11 -15.04
CA LYS A 46 6.83 11.74 -16.27
C LYS A 46 8.06 12.63 -16.04
N LYS A 47 8.30 13.10 -14.81
CA LYS A 47 9.48 13.90 -14.43
C LYS A 47 10.67 13.05 -13.95
N GLY A 48 10.62 11.73 -14.13
CA GLY A 48 11.70 10.81 -13.72
C GLY A 48 11.85 10.62 -12.20
N ARG A 49 10.92 11.14 -11.40
CA ARG A 49 10.99 11.11 -9.92
C ARG A 49 10.30 9.88 -9.33
N LEU A 50 10.62 8.70 -9.88
CA LEU A 50 10.06 7.40 -9.51
C LEU A 50 10.22 7.10 -8.01
N THR A 51 11.46 7.18 -7.51
CA THR A 51 11.78 6.91 -6.10
C THR A 51 11.10 7.88 -5.14
N ARG A 52 11.01 9.17 -5.49
CA ARG A 52 10.31 10.16 -4.65
C ARG A 52 8.82 9.85 -4.57
N ASN A 53 8.19 9.51 -5.69
CA ASN A 53 6.77 9.18 -5.73
C ASN A 53 6.46 7.92 -4.90
N ALA A 54 7.30 6.90 -5.00
CA ALA A 54 7.17 5.68 -4.21
C ALA A 54 7.34 5.97 -2.70
N VAL A 55 8.34 6.76 -2.29
CA VAL A 55 8.53 7.12 -0.87
C VAL A 55 7.36 7.94 -0.33
N THR A 56 6.87 8.93 -1.09
CA THR A 56 5.69 9.70 -0.69
C THR A 56 4.46 8.79 -0.55
N GLY A 57 4.28 7.84 -1.47
CA GLY A 57 3.21 6.86 -1.41
C GLY A 57 3.29 5.96 -0.17
N THR A 58 4.47 5.41 0.13
CA THR A 58 4.67 4.53 1.30
C THR A 58 4.46 5.28 2.62
N LEU A 59 4.88 6.54 2.70
CA LEU A 59 4.66 7.39 3.88
C LEU A 59 3.18 7.74 4.07
N LEU A 60 2.46 8.10 2.99
CA LEU A 60 1.02 8.36 3.07
C LEU A 60 0.24 7.13 3.50
N SER A 61 0.57 5.96 2.93
CA SER A 61 -0.01 4.69 3.36
C SER A 61 0.28 4.42 4.83
N LEU A 62 1.53 4.60 5.28
CA LEU A 62 1.91 4.41 6.68
C LEU A 62 1.07 5.28 7.61
N CYS A 63 0.93 6.58 7.33
CA CYS A 63 0.06 7.47 8.10
C CYS A 63 -1.38 6.96 8.14
N GLY A 64 -1.92 6.47 7.02
CA GLY A 64 -3.26 5.92 6.95
C GLY A 64 -3.45 4.67 7.81
N TYR A 65 -2.55 3.69 7.71
CA TYR A 65 -2.60 2.47 8.54
C TYR A 65 -2.39 2.76 10.03
N THR A 66 -1.45 3.64 10.37
CA THR A 66 -1.20 4.03 11.76
C THR A 66 -2.39 4.80 12.34
N LEU A 67 -2.99 5.72 11.58
CA LEU A 67 -4.19 6.45 12.01
C LEU A 67 -5.35 5.49 12.28
N PHE A 68 -5.56 4.51 11.40
CA PHE A 68 -6.60 3.50 11.58
C PHE A 68 -6.38 2.64 12.82
N ALA A 69 -5.14 2.19 13.06
CA ALA A 69 -4.81 1.35 14.20
C ALA A 69 -4.84 2.11 15.53
N ALA A 70 -4.48 3.39 15.54
CA ALA A 70 -4.36 4.21 16.74
C ALA A 70 -5.68 4.86 17.18
N VAL A 71 -6.57 5.21 16.26
CA VAL A 71 -7.77 5.99 16.56
C VAL A 71 -9.04 5.20 16.24
N GLY A 72 -9.70 4.71 17.29
CA GLY A 72 -10.98 4.01 17.21
C GLY A 72 -12.18 4.95 17.06
N ALA A 73 -12.19 5.80 16.03
CA ALA A 73 -13.28 6.76 15.79
C ALA A 73 -13.81 6.68 14.34
N PRO A 74 -15.12 6.92 14.09
CA PRO A 74 -15.69 6.87 12.75
C PRO A 74 -15.03 7.81 11.73
N TRP A 75 -14.65 9.02 12.15
CA TRP A 75 -13.95 9.95 11.27
C TRP A 75 -12.56 9.42 10.86
N ALA A 76 -11.84 8.79 11.80
CA ALA A 76 -10.51 8.25 11.55
C ALA A 76 -10.56 7.07 10.57
N TYR A 77 -11.60 6.25 10.68
CA TYR A 77 -11.91 5.14 9.76
C TYR A 77 -12.00 5.62 8.29
N TYR A 78 -12.70 6.73 8.02
CA TYR A 78 -12.82 7.26 6.66
C TYR A 78 -11.58 8.02 6.20
N VAL A 79 -10.98 8.81 7.09
CA VAL A 79 -9.77 9.57 6.78
C VAL A 79 -8.61 8.63 6.46
N SER A 80 -8.44 7.53 7.21
CA SER A 80 -7.44 6.53 6.89
C SER A 80 -7.67 5.90 5.52
N ALA A 81 -8.92 5.67 5.12
CA ALA A 81 -9.26 5.14 3.80
C ALA A 81 -8.71 6.03 2.69
N LEU A 82 -8.85 7.35 2.84
CA LEU A 82 -8.33 8.35 1.92
C LEU A 82 -6.81 8.31 1.85
N PHE A 83 -6.13 8.30 3.00
CA PHE A 83 -4.66 8.23 3.06
C PHE A 83 -4.10 6.93 2.46
N ILE A 84 -4.73 5.80 2.76
CA ILE A 84 -4.36 4.48 2.21
C ILE A 84 -4.60 4.48 0.68
N GLY A 85 -5.70 5.04 0.21
CA GLY A 85 -6.00 5.17 -1.22
C GLY A 85 -4.97 6.03 -1.95
N LEU A 86 -4.69 7.23 -1.42
CA LEU A 86 -3.67 8.14 -1.96
C LEU A 86 -2.29 7.48 -1.98
N GLY A 87 -1.89 6.84 -0.87
CA GLY A 87 -0.61 6.17 -0.75
C GLY A 87 -0.43 5.04 -1.76
N ASN A 88 -1.42 4.14 -1.86
CA ASN A 88 -1.39 3.02 -2.81
C ASN A 88 -1.34 3.48 -4.27
N GLY A 89 -2.07 4.55 -4.63
CA GLY A 89 -2.09 5.02 -6.01
C GLY A 89 -0.82 5.73 -6.45
N HIS A 90 -0.02 6.28 -5.52
CA HIS A 90 1.35 6.72 -5.80
C HIS A 90 2.35 5.54 -5.82
N MET A 91 2.18 4.61 -4.89
CA MET A 91 3.11 3.51 -4.63
C MET A 91 3.10 2.45 -5.75
N TYR A 92 1.93 1.96 -6.12
CA TYR A 92 1.77 0.87 -7.09
C TYR A 92 2.37 1.16 -8.48
N PRO A 93 2.04 2.27 -9.17
CA PRO A 93 2.63 2.55 -10.47
C PRO A 93 4.13 2.87 -10.38
N ALA A 94 4.60 3.47 -9.29
CA ALA A 94 6.02 3.73 -9.11
C ALA A 94 6.83 2.43 -8.97
N PHE A 95 6.36 1.46 -8.18
CA PHE A 95 7.01 0.16 -8.06
C PHE A 95 7.02 -0.61 -9.37
N LEU A 96 5.88 -0.70 -10.07
CA LEU A 96 5.83 -1.36 -11.38
C LEU A 96 6.86 -0.77 -12.35
N ASN A 97 6.92 0.56 -12.45
CA ASN A 97 7.91 1.21 -13.32
C ASN A 97 9.36 0.96 -12.84
N MET A 98 9.62 0.95 -11.53
CA MET A 98 10.96 0.66 -11.01
C MET A 98 11.41 -0.77 -11.34
N PHE A 99 10.52 -1.75 -11.26
CA PHE A 99 10.84 -3.13 -11.64
C PHE A 99 11.05 -3.28 -13.14
N ILE A 100 10.18 -2.69 -13.96
CA ILE A 100 10.29 -2.73 -15.42
C ILE A 100 11.59 -2.05 -15.91
N ALA A 101 12.02 -0.97 -15.26
CA ALA A 101 13.24 -0.24 -15.61
C ALA A 101 14.55 -0.98 -15.23
N VAL A 102 14.45 -2.05 -14.44
CA VAL A 102 15.58 -2.94 -14.10
C VAL A 102 15.51 -4.25 -14.89
N ALA A 103 14.35 -4.59 -15.46
CA ALA A 103 14.16 -5.79 -16.27
C ALA A 103 14.61 -5.55 -17.73
N ARG A 104 15.29 -6.54 -18.32
CA ARG A 104 15.62 -6.55 -19.75
C ARG A 104 14.33 -6.58 -20.58
N ASN A 105 14.36 -5.99 -21.79
CA ASN A 105 13.17 -5.83 -22.65
C ASN A 105 12.42 -7.14 -22.93
N ASP A 106 13.15 -8.26 -23.04
CA ASP A 106 12.65 -9.63 -23.24
C ASP A 106 12.01 -10.25 -21.98
N GLN A 107 12.28 -9.69 -20.80
CA GLN A 107 11.86 -10.24 -19.51
C GLN A 107 10.81 -9.38 -18.79
N ARG A 108 10.36 -8.27 -19.38
CA ARG A 108 9.37 -7.37 -18.78
C ARG A 108 8.04 -8.05 -18.49
N GLY A 109 7.60 -8.97 -19.35
CA GLY A 109 6.40 -9.78 -19.13
C GLY A 109 6.53 -10.66 -17.89
N THR A 110 7.63 -11.41 -17.79
CA THR A 110 7.95 -12.25 -16.62
C THR A 110 8.05 -11.44 -15.34
N ALA A 111 8.71 -10.28 -15.38
CA ALA A 111 8.85 -9.39 -14.22
C ALA A 111 7.49 -8.92 -13.69
N ASN A 112 6.56 -8.53 -14.58
CA ASN A 112 5.21 -8.15 -14.18
C ASN A 112 4.45 -9.32 -13.53
N SER A 113 4.52 -10.51 -14.11
CA SER A 113 3.91 -11.71 -13.52
C SER A 113 4.48 -11.99 -12.13
N SER A 114 5.80 -11.93 -11.95
CA SER A 114 6.43 -12.14 -10.63
C SER A 114 5.96 -11.13 -9.59
N ILE A 115 5.75 -9.86 -9.95
CA ILE A 115 5.21 -8.83 -9.04
C ILE A 115 3.77 -9.16 -8.65
N LEU A 116 2.93 -9.54 -9.61
CA LEU A 116 1.53 -9.89 -9.35
C LEU A 116 1.42 -11.15 -8.49
N THR A 117 2.21 -12.19 -8.78
CA THR A 117 2.29 -13.38 -7.93
C THR A 117 2.73 -13.03 -6.51
N SER A 118 3.75 -12.16 -6.36
CA SER A 118 4.21 -11.70 -5.05
C SER A 118 3.11 -10.92 -4.31
N TRP A 119 2.32 -10.13 -5.03
CA TRP A 119 1.18 -9.41 -4.50
C TRP A 119 0.10 -10.35 -3.96
N ASP A 120 -0.27 -11.37 -4.75
CA ASP A 120 -1.30 -12.34 -4.36
C ASP A 120 -0.87 -13.17 -3.15
N VAL A 121 0.39 -13.62 -3.13
CA VAL A 121 0.98 -14.32 -1.97
C VAL A 121 0.96 -13.41 -0.74
N GLY A 122 1.37 -12.14 -0.88
CA GLY A 122 1.35 -11.17 0.21
C GLY A 122 -0.06 -10.88 0.73
N MET A 123 -1.06 -10.87 -0.16
CA MET A 123 -2.47 -10.72 0.22
C MET A 123 -2.95 -11.94 1.01
N GLY A 124 -2.71 -13.15 0.49
CA GLY A 124 -3.10 -14.41 1.13
C GLY A 124 -2.48 -14.58 2.52
N LEU A 125 -1.16 -14.38 2.63
CA LEU A 125 -0.47 -14.40 3.92
C LEU A 125 -1.01 -13.35 4.88
N GLY A 126 -1.34 -12.16 4.39
CA GLY A 126 -1.96 -11.10 5.18
C GLY A 126 -3.33 -11.50 5.74
N ILE A 127 -4.19 -12.10 4.92
CA ILE A 127 -5.51 -12.56 5.35
C ILE A 127 -5.36 -13.64 6.43
N LEU A 128 -4.53 -14.65 6.20
CA LEU A 128 -4.29 -15.73 7.16
C LEU A 128 -3.74 -15.21 8.49
N LEU A 129 -2.69 -14.36 8.43
CA LEU A 129 -2.10 -13.77 9.62
C LEU A 129 -3.10 -12.89 10.38
N GLY A 130 -3.89 -12.10 9.65
CA GLY A 130 -4.96 -11.28 10.23
C GLY A 130 -5.99 -12.13 10.96
N GLY A 131 -6.38 -13.27 10.39
CA GLY A 131 -7.34 -14.20 11.00
C GLY A 131 -6.86 -14.75 12.33
N VAL A 132 -5.63 -15.26 12.35
CA VAL A 132 -5.00 -15.75 13.59
C VAL A 132 -4.93 -14.63 14.63
N LEU A 133 -4.55 -13.41 14.25
CA LEU A 133 -4.46 -12.30 15.20
C LEU A 133 -5.83 -11.85 15.74
N VAL A 134 -6.87 -11.86 14.90
CA VAL A 134 -8.23 -11.52 15.32
C VAL A 134 -8.80 -12.59 16.25
N GLU A 135 -8.58 -13.87 15.92
CA GLU A 135 -9.09 -15.02 16.68
C GLU A 135 -8.43 -15.14 18.06
N PHE A 136 -7.09 -15.04 18.13
CA PHE A 136 -6.34 -15.31 19.37
C PHE A 136 -5.97 -14.05 20.16
N CYS A 137 -6.03 -12.85 19.58
CA CYS A 137 -5.63 -11.62 20.25
C CYS A 137 -6.73 -10.56 20.24
N SER A 138 -6.86 -9.81 19.13
CA SER A 138 -7.94 -8.83 18.91
C SER A 138 -7.77 -8.16 17.54
N TYR A 139 -8.83 -7.48 17.08
CA TYR A 139 -8.75 -6.57 15.93
C TYR A 139 -7.65 -5.51 16.03
N SER A 140 -7.43 -4.94 17.22
CA SER A 140 -6.41 -3.90 17.40
C SER A 140 -5.01 -4.44 17.07
N TRP A 141 -4.69 -5.64 17.54
CA TRP A 141 -3.42 -6.32 17.22
C TRP A 141 -3.28 -6.57 15.72
N ALA A 142 -4.33 -7.04 15.04
CA ALA A 142 -4.30 -7.25 13.60
C ALA A 142 -3.99 -5.95 12.82
N PHE A 143 -4.62 -4.83 13.19
CA PHE A 143 -4.37 -3.55 12.53
C PHE A 143 -3.01 -2.94 12.88
N TRP A 144 -2.53 -3.09 14.13
CA TRP A 144 -1.17 -2.70 14.50
C TRP A 144 -0.12 -3.51 13.74
N THR A 145 -0.33 -4.82 13.57
CA THR A 145 0.54 -5.64 12.71
C THR A 145 0.52 -5.16 11.27
N ALA A 146 -0.65 -4.78 10.74
CA ALA A 146 -0.73 -4.19 9.40
C ALA A 146 0.07 -2.88 9.30
N ALA A 147 0.01 -2.01 10.31
CA ALA A 147 0.79 -0.77 10.38
C ALA A 147 2.30 -1.04 10.51
N MET A 148 2.70 -2.03 11.33
CA MET A 148 4.11 -2.45 11.46
C MET A 148 4.66 -3.04 10.17
N LEU A 149 3.90 -3.87 9.46
CA LEU A 149 4.28 -4.38 8.15
C LEU A 149 4.44 -3.25 7.12
N GLN A 150 3.54 -2.26 7.16
CA GLN A 150 3.66 -1.07 6.30
C GLN A 150 4.89 -0.23 6.67
N LEU A 151 5.19 -0.09 7.96
CA LEU A 151 6.39 0.60 8.44
C LEU A 151 7.64 -0.11 7.94
N ALA A 152 7.73 -1.43 8.12
CA ALA A 152 8.84 -2.23 7.62
C ALA A 152 9.04 -2.05 6.11
N GLY A 153 7.97 -2.14 5.31
CA GLY A 153 8.04 -1.88 3.86
C GLY A 153 8.48 -0.47 3.51
N THR A 154 8.07 0.53 4.29
CA THR A 154 8.49 1.93 4.12
C THR A 154 9.98 2.10 4.42
N LEU A 155 10.49 1.48 5.48
CA LEU A 155 11.91 1.48 5.83
C LEU A 155 12.73 0.79 4.74
N THR A 156 12.29 -0.38 4.27
CA THR A 156 12.94 -1.09 3.16
C THR A 156 13.00 -0.22 1.90
N MET A 157 11.92 0.49 1.59
CA MET A 157 11.88 1.41 0.44
C MET A 157 12.91 2.54 0.56
N ILE A 158 12.99 3.17 1.73
CA ILE A 158 13.86 4.34 1.97
C ILE A 158 15.34 3.94 2.02
N PHE A 159 15.68 2.87 2.76
CA PHE A 159 17.06 2.49 3.02
C PHE A 159 17.66 1.60 1.93
N PHE A 160 16.89 0.64 1.41
CA PHE A 160 17.41 -0.37 0.49
C PHE A 160 16.95 -0.11 -0.95
N THR A 161 15.64 -0.09 -1.20
CA THR A 161 15.10 -0.06 -2.57
C THR A 161 15.48 1.21 -3.32
N ARG A 162 15.48 2.36 -2.65
CA ARG A 162 15.93 3.63 -3.26
C ARG A 162 17.39 3.55 -3.72
N ARG A 163 18.29 3.01 -2.87
CA ARG A 163 19.72 2.89 -3.19
C ARG A 163 19.95 1.86 -4.29
N PHE A 164 19.31 0.71 -4.17
CA PHE A 164 19.39 -0.38 -5.15
C PHE A 164 18.93 0.06 -6.54
N PHE A 165 17.77 0.73 -6.63
CA PHE A 165 17.23 1.20 -7.90
C PHE A 165 18.11 2.25 -8.56
N LEU A 166 18.63 3.21 -7.79
CA LEU A 166 19.53 4.24 -8.33
C LEU A 166 20.84 3.64 -8.87
N ALA A 167 21.33 2.56 -8.25
CA ALA A 167 22.56 1.88 -8.67
C ALA A 167 22.38 0.94 -9.87
N ARG A 168 21.17 0.44 -10.16
CA ARG A 168 20.92 -0.61 -11.16
C ARG A 168 19.94 -0.25 -12.27
N ARG A 169 19.43 0.99 -12.31
CA ARG A 169 18.56 1.43 -13.42
C ARG A 169 19.32 1.32 -14.75
N LEU A 170 18.75 0.59 -15.71
CA LEU A 170 19.40 0.36 -17.01
C LEU A 170 19.40 1.61 -17.90
N ASP A 171 18.50 2.56 -17.64
CA ASP A 171 18.37 3.83 -18.39
C ASP A 171 19.53 4.81 -18.15
N ALA A 172 20.47 4.54 -17.23
CA ALA A 172 21.63 5.39 -16.98
C ALA A 172 22.85 5.09 -17.89
N GLY A 173 22.76 4.07 -18.76
CA GLY A 173 23.81 3.72 -19.71
C GLY A 173 23.58 4.20 -21.15
N ALA A 174 22.55 5.02 -21.39
CA ALA A 174 22.25 5.61 -22.69
C ALA A 174 22.32 7.13 -22.62
N SER A 175 23.52 7.65 -22.36
CA SER A 175 23.89 9.06 -22.59
C SER A 175 25.34 9.13 -23.02
#